data_AF-A0A1B0CBR7-F1
#
_entry.id   AF-A0A1B0CBR7-F1
#
_cell.length_a   1.000
_cell.length_b   1.000
_cell.length_c   1.000
_cell.angle_alpha   90.00
_cell.angle_beta   90.00
_cell.angle_gamma   90.00
#
_symmetry.space_group_name_H-M   'P 1'
#
loop_
_entity.id
_entity.type
_entity.pdbx_description
1 polymer ?
#
loop_
_entity_poly.entity_id
_entity_poly.type
_entity_poly.pdbx_seq_one_letter_code
_entity_poly.pdbx_strand_id
1 'polypeptide(L)'
;MRIFINFCSRDAEIDVQDLQLTPAEKKFLLSAERGDTVTVQNIIEQYKNQPDEFNINCVDPLMRTALISAIENENIDLIKLLLSEGIEVKDALLHAISEEYVEGVETLLLWEEEHHKPGTPYSWEAVNQATSTFTADITPLILAAHKNNYEILKLLLDRGATLPVPHDVRCGCDECVISSEKDSLRHSQSRINAYKALSSSSLIALSSRDPILTTFELSWELRRLSRMETEFRMEYNNMRKNCQEFSTSLLDHTRTSHELEIMLNFNGALGNENWEPGERQTLERLKLAIKYKEKQFVAHPNVQQLLAAIWYEGLPGFRRKGMVGQLMQVMKLGAMFPVYSVIYMLAPNSQMGKFMKKPFVKFICHSSSYAFFLLLLGLASQRVEYLILELIGTPWLLSLLNEWKKHERGAMPGFIECFVILYVISLIYGEMKALWEGGLVDYAQDLWNIVDFISNVFYVMWISLRFSSWYTVQVII
;
A
#
# COMPACT_ATOMS: atom_id res chain seq x y z
N MET A 1 32.48 6.43 12.51
CA MET A 1 33.64 7.20 12.01
C MET A 1 33.39 7.44 10.54
N ARG A 2 32.73 8.56 10.20
CA ARG A 2 32.25 8.88 8.85
C ARG A 2 33.20 9.90 8.25
N ILE A 3 33.80 9.56 7.11
CA ILE A 3 34.69 10.44 6.35
C ILE A 3 33.79 11.40 5.58
N PHE A 4 33.81 12.68 5.95
CA PHE A 4 33.28 13.77 5.14
C PHE A 4 34.20 13.93 3.92
N ILE A 5 33.73 13.56 2.74
CA ILE A 5 34.40 13.90 1.48
C ILE A 5 33.89 15.28 1.06
N ASN A 6 34.71 16.30 1.32
CA ASN A 6 34.56 17.61 0.71
C ASN A 6 34.83 17.49 -0.80
N PHE A 7 33.79 17.34 -1.61
CA PHE A 7 33.87 17.58 -3.04
C PHE A 7 33.88 19.09 -3.29
N CYS A 8 35.08 19.67 -3.32
CA CYS A 8 35.33 20.93 -4.00
C CYS A 8 35.73 20.56 -5.44
N SER A 9 34.73 20.48 -6.33
CA SER A 9 34.97 20.33 -7.75
C SER A 9 35.71 21.59 -8.23
N ARG A 10 36.98 21.43 -8.64
CA ARG A 10 37.57 22.34 -9.60
C ARG A 10 36.91 22.02 -10.93
N ASP A 11 36.07 22.94 -11.40
CA ASP A 11 35.53 22.93 -12.75
C ASP A 11 36.70 22.97 -13.73
N ALA A 12 37.10 21.79 -14.23
CA ALA A 12 37.90 21.70 -15.43
C ALA A 12 36.90 21.79 -16.60
N GLU A 13 36.81 22.98 -17.20
CA GLU A 13 36.18 23.18 -18.50
C GLU A 13 36.82 22.20 -19.49
N ILE A 14 36.09 21.15 -19.86
CA ILE A 14 36.48 20.29 -20.97
C ILE A 14 36.11 21.07 -22.23
N ASP A 15 37.14 21.64 -22.86
CA ASP A 15 37.06 22.21 -24.18
C ASP A 15 36.60 21.10 -25.13
N VAL A 16 35.34 21.19 -25.60
CA VAL A 16 34.80 20.33 -26.67
C VAL A 16 35.44 20.79 -27.98
N GLN A 17 36.77 20.73 -28.03
CA GLN A 17 37.51 20.81 -29.28
C GLN A 17 37.26 19.50 -30.00
N ASP A 18 36.77 19.61 -31.23
CA ASP A 18 36.63 18.52 -32.21
C ASP A 18 37.82 17.54 -32.13
N LEU A 19 37.68 16.47 -31.34
CA LEU A 19 38.63 15.37 -31.33
C LEU A 19 38.49 14.66 -32.68
N GLN A 20 39.26 15.11 -33.67
CA GLN A 20 39.36 14.47 -34.96
C GLN A 20 39.97 13.08 -34.76
N LEU A 21 39.09 12.08 -34.65
CA LEU A 21 39.46 10.67 -34.59
C LEU A 21 40.44 10.33 -35.72
N THR A 22 41.56 9.71 -35.35
CA THR A 22 42.53 9.25 -36.33
C THR A 22 41.92 8.14 -37.21
N PRO A 23 42.44 7.89 -38.42
CA PRO A 23 41.97 6.77 -39.25
C PRO A 23 42.07 5.42 -38.54
N ALA A 24 43.07 5.24 -37.66
CA ALA A 24 43.25 4.05 -36.84
C ALA A 24 42.13 3.91 -35.81
N GLU A 25 41.82 4.97 -35.06
CA GLU A 25 40.72 5.01 -34.08
C GLU A 25 39.35 4.77 -34.73
N LYS A 26 39.10 5.36 -35.90
CA LYS A 26 37.85 5.10 -36.65
C LYS A 26 37.73 3.64 -37.04
N LYS A 27 38.82 3.02 -37.49
CA LYS A 27 38.83 1.61 -37.86
C LYS A 27 38.63 0.73 -36.63
N PHE A 28 39.27 1.07 -35.51
CA PHE A 28 39.11 0.38 -34.22
C PHE A 28 37.66 0.40 -33.73
N LEU A 29 37.04 1.58 -33.63
CA LEU A 29 35.65 1.72 -33.18
C LEU A 29 34.67 0.98 -34.11
N LEU A 30 34.87 1.06 -35.43
CA LEU A 30 34.04 0.32 -36.39
C LEU A 30 34.21 -1.20 -36.28
N SER A 31 35.44 -1.69 -36.05
CA SER A 31 35.69 -3.11 -35.81
C SER A 31 35.06 -3.58 -34.50
N ALA A 32 35.12 -2.77 -33.44
CA ALA A 32 34.47 -3.06 -32.16
C ALA A 32 32.94 -3.09 -32.28
N GLU A 33 32.33 -2.14 -33.01
CA GLU A 33 30.90 -2.09 -33.29
C GLU A 33 30.42 -3.30 -34.12
N ARG A 34 31.28 -3.85 -34.97
CA ARG A 34 31.00 -5.09 -35.73
C ARG A 34 31.24 -6.37 -34.93
N GLY A 35 31.80 -6.27 -33.72
CA GLY A 35 32.14 -7.42 -32.89
C GLY A 35 33.34 -8.24 -33.38
N ASP A 36 34.20 -7.69 -34.25
CA ASP A 36 35.36 -8.40 -34.79
C ASP A 36 36.54 -8.33 -33.81
N THR A 37 36.57 -9.29 -32.88
CA THR A 37 37.56 -9.39 -31.80
C THR A 37 38.99 -9.51 -32.33
N VAL A 38 39.19 -10.23 -33.44
CA VAL A 38 40.51 -10.48 -34.01
C VAL A 38 41.09 -9.20 -34.61
N THR A 39 40.30 -8.43 -35.37
CA THR A 39 40.81 -7.17 -35.91
C THR A 39 41.00 -6.11 -34.84
N VAL A 40 40.15 -6.08 -33.81
CA VAL A 40 40.36 -5.22 -32.63
C VAL A 40 41.68 -5.55 -31.94
N GLN A 41 41.94 -6.83 -31.64
CA GLN A 41 43.20 -7.27 -31.03
C GLN A 41 44.41 -6.87 -31.87
N ASN A 42 44.37 -7.14 -33.18
CA ASN A 42 45.47 -6.80 -34.10
C ASN A 42 45.75 -5.29 -34.13
N ILE A 43 44.72 -4.45 -34.07
CA ILE A 43 44.89 -2.99 -34.04
C ILE A 43 45.52 -2.55 -32.71
N ILE A 44 45.05 -3.07 -31.57
CA ILE A 44 45.63 -2.75 -30.26
C ILE A 44 47.11 -3.16 -30.21
N GLU A 45 47.45 -4.37 -30.68
CA GLU A 45 48.83 -4.85 -30.73
C GLU A 45 49.71 -4.04 -31.68
N GLN A 46 49.19 -3.67 -32.85
CA GLN A 46 49.92 -2.88 -33.85
C GLN A 46 50.31 -1.49 -33.33
N TYR A 47 49.41 -0.82 -32.63
CA TYR A 47 49.61 0.57 -32.18
C TYR A 47 49.99 0.70 -30.70
N LYS A 48 50.31 -0.40 -30.00
CA LYS A 48 50.64 -0.43 -28.56
C LYS A 48 51.76 0.54 -28.14
N ASN A 49 52.70 0.84 -29.04
CA ASN A 49 53.83 1.74 -28.80
C ASN A 49 53.65 3.15 -29.40
N GLN A 50 52.47 3.46 -29.96
CA GLN A 50 52.19 4.71 -30.68
C GLN A 50 50.99 5.45 -30.07
N PRO A 51 51.12 6.00 -28.85
CA PRO A 51 50.01 6.66 -28.15
C PRO A 51 49.51 7.93 -28.86
N ASP A 52 50.35 8.56 -29.70
CA ASP A 52 49.96 9.74 -30.48
C ASP A 52 49.06 9.40 -31.68
N GLU A 53 49.06 8.15 -32.15
CA GLU A 53 48.25 7.70 -33.30
C GLU A 53 46.98 6.94 -32.89
N PHE A 54 46.99 6.33 -31.71
CA PHE A 54 45.91 5.48 -31.24
C PHE A 54 45.71 5.59 -29.73
N ASN A 55 44.50 6.02 -29.34
CA ASN A 55 44.02 5.92 -27.97
C ASN A 55 42.95 4.82 -27.85
N ILE A 56 43.17 3.84 -26.97
CA ILE A 56 42.17 2.78 -26.68
C ILE A 56 40.87 3.35 -26.08
N ASN A 57 40.96 4.48 -25.36
CA ASN A 57 39.84 5.17 -24.75
C ASN A 57 39.21 6.22 -25.69
N CYS A 58 39.45 6.11 -27.00
CA CYS A 58 38.77 6.96 -27.98
C CYS A 58 37.24 6.78 -27.90
N VAL A 59 36.54 7.87 -28.18
CA VAL A 59 35.08 7.93 -28.15
C VAL A 59 34.55 8.26 -29.54
N ASP A 60 33.41 7.66 -29.90
CA ASP A 60 32.70 8.04 -31.10
C ASP A 60 32.03 9.44 -30.97
N PRO A 61 31.45 10.01 -32.03
CA PRO A 61 30.73 11.28 -31.96
C PRO A 61 29.50 11.27 -31.02
N LEU A 62 29.07 10.10 -30.55
CA LEU A 62 27.99 9.91 -29.57
C LEU A 62 28.55 9.66 -28.15
N MET A 63 29.86 9.86 -27.94
CA MET A 63 30.58 9.64 -26.69
C MET A 63 30.62 8.18 -26.21
N ARG A 64 30.41 7.21 -27.11
CA ARG A 64 30.52 5.78 -26.82
C ARG A 64 31.97 5.31 -26.95
N THR A 65 32.43 4.56 -25.97
CA THR A 65 33.71 3.84 -26.01
C THR A 65 33.53 2.48 -26.69
N ALA A 66 34.63 1.87 -27.15
CA ALA A 66 34.61 0.50 -27.67
C ALA A 66 34.05 -0.52 -26.67
N LEU A 67 34.21 -0.28 -25.36
CA LEU A 67 33.64 -1.13 -24.31
C LEU A 67 32.11 -1.02 -24.27
N ILE A 68 31.54 0.19 -24.39
CA ILE A 68 30.08 0.38 -24.46
C ILE A 68 29.53 -0.32 -25.70
N SER A 69 30.17 -0.18 -26.87
CA SER A 69 29.74 -0.88 -28.09
C SER A 69 29.84 -2.41 -27.96
N ALA A 70 30.81 -2.93 -27.20
CA ALA A 70 30.91 -4.37 -26.94
C ALA A 70 29.77 -4.87 -26.03
N ILE A 71 29.34 -4.05 -25.07
CA ILE A 71 28.21 -4.31 -24.18
C ILE A 71 26.88 -4.26 -24.93
N GLU A 72 26.65 -3.22 -25.76
CA GLU A 72 25.45 -3.08 -26.59
C GLU A 72 25.27 -4.27 -27.56
N ASN A 73 26.38 -4.87 -28.00
CA ASN A 73 26.39 -6.05 -28.87
C ASN A 73 26.44 -7.40 -28.12
N GLU A 74 26.38 -7.39 -26.79
CA GLU A 74 26.48 -8.59 -25.92
C GLU A 74 27.71 -9.48 -26.24
N ASN A 75 28.83 -8.88 -26.65
CA ASN A 75 30.03 -9.61 -27.05
C ASN A 75 31.00 -9.78 -25.88
N ILE A 76 30.85 -10.90 -25.15
CA ILE A 76 31.67 -11.21 -23.97
C ILE A 76 33.17 -11.31 -24.26
N ASP A 77 33.54 -11.87 -25.42
CA ASP A 77 34.94 -12.09 -25.77
C ASP A 77 35.63 -10.75 -26.02
N LEU A 78 34.93 -9.82 -26.67
CA LEU A 78 35.42 -8.47 -26.87
C LEU A 78 35.55 -7.70 -25.55
N ILE A 79 34.58 -7.83 -24.63
CA ILE A 79 34.65 -7.21 -23.30
C ILE A 79 35.89 -7.70 -22.54
N LYS A 80 36.11 -9.03 -22.48
CA LYS A 80 37.28 -9.62 -21.82
C LYS A 80 38.59 -9.16 -22.44
N LEU A 81 38.66 -9.09 -23.77
CA LEU A 81 39.82 -8.59 -24.50
C LEU A 81 40.13 -7.13 -24.12
N LEU A 82 39.12 -6.26 -24.19
CA LEU A 82 39.29 -4.83 -23.89
C LEU A 82 39.69 -4.59 -22.43
N LEU A 83 39.10 -5.34 -21.48
CA LEU A 83 39.48 -5.28 -20.07
C LEU A 83 40.92 -5.75 -19.84
N SER A 84 41.37 -6.80 -20.56
CA SER A 84 42.74 -7.30 -20.45
C SER A 84 43.80 -6.33 -21.00
N GLU A 85 43.44 -5.52 -22.00
CA GLU A 85 44.30 -4.47 -22.56
C GLU A 85 44.22 -3.14 -21.79
N GLY A 86 43.46 -3.08 -20.69
CA GLY A 86 43.45 -1.95 -19.77
C GLY A 86 42.61 -0.75 -20.22
N ILE A 87 41.49 -0.98 -20.92
CA ILE A 87 40.51 0.07 -21.22
C ILE A 87 39.91 0.67 -19.94
N GLU A 88 39.59 1.97 -19.94
CA GLU A 88 38.92 2.61 -18.82
C GLU A 88 37.44 2.19 -18.75
N VAL A 89 37.03 1.54 -17.64
CA VAL A 89 35.67 0.99 -17.47
C VAL A 89 34.61 2.08 -17.29
N LYS A 90 34.90 3.16 -16.54
CA LYS A 90 33.97 4.29 -16.33
C LYS A 90 32.55 3.82 -15.92
N ASP A 91 31.52 4.31 -16.61
CA ASP A 91 30.11 3.98 -16.42
C ASP A 91 29.65 2.74 -17.22
N ALA A 92 30.58 1.95 -17.79
CA ALA A 92 30.24 0.73 -18.55
C ALA A 92 29.41 -0.27 -17.73
N LEU A 93 29.63 -0.36 -16.41
CA LEU A 93 28.78 -1.20 -15.54
C LEU A 93 27.31 -0.74 -15.56
N LEU A 94 27.06 0.57 -15.54
CA LEU A 94 25.70 1.11 -15.60
C LEU A 94 25.07 0.86 -16.98
N HIS A 95 25.85 0.95 -18.05
CA HIS A 95 25.40 0.56 -19.40
C HIS A 95 25.08 -0.94 -19.50
N ALA A 96 25.91 -1.82 -18.94
CA ALA A 96 25.61 -3.26 -18.92
C ALA A 96 24.32 -3.57 -18.16
N ILE A 97 24.05 -2.85 -17.08
CA ILE A 97 22.77 -2.95 -16.35
C ILE A 97 21.62 -2.35 -17.16
N SER A 98 21.84 -1.27 -17.91
CA SER A 98 20.79 -0.66 -18.74
C SER A 98 20.33 -1.58 -19.87
N GLU A 99 21.26 -2.33 -20.46
CA GLU A 99 21.00 -3.34 -21.48
C GLU A 99 20.59 -4.70 -20.90
N GLU A 100 20.51 -4.83 -19.58
CA GLU A 100 20.13 -6.08 -18.89
C GLU A 100 21.06 -7.26 -19.19
N TYR A 101 22.31 -6.99 -19.56
CA TYR A 101 23.29 -8.00 -19.96
C TYR A 101 24.01 -8.62 -18.75
N VAL A 102 23.44 -9.71 -18.23
CA VAL A 102 23.84 -10.36 -16.96
C VAL A 102 25.31 -10.80 -16.94
N GLU A 103 25.79 -11.48 -17.98
CA GLU A 103 27.17 -11.98 -18.06
C GLU A 103 28.20 -10.84 -18.11
N GLY A 104 27.86 -9.76 -18.82
CA GLY A 104 28.68 -8.55 -18.88
C GLY A 104 28.75 -7.87 -17.52
N VAL A 105 27.62 -7.75 -16.82
CA VAL A 105 27.57 -7.22 -15.46
C VAL A 105 28.44 -8.05 -14.51
N GLU A 106 28.34 -9.38 -14.56
CA GLU A 106 29.17 -10.25 -13.72
C GLU A 106 30.67 -10.07 -14.00
N THR A 107 31.05 -10.02 -15.28
CA THR A 107 32.44 -9.83 -15.70
C THR A 107 33.00 -8.49 -15.25
N LEU A 108 32.21 -7.41 -15.37
CA LEU A 108 32.59 -6.07 -14.94
C LEU A 108 32.68 -5.95 -13.42
N LEU A 109 31.78 -6.61 -12.67
CA LEU A 109 31.85 -6.66 -11.20
C LEU A 109 33.09 -7.42 -10.73
N LEU A 110 33.44 -8.54 -11.35
CA LEU A 110 34.66 -9.28 -11.04
C LEU A 110 35.91 -8.44 -11.30
N TRP A 111 35.95 -7.73 -12.44
CA TRP A 111 37.05 -6.82 -12.74
C TRP A 111 37.19 -5.72 -11.69
N GLU A 112 36.08 -5.13 -11.25
CA GLU A 112 36.08 -4.10 -10.20
C GLU A 112 36.60 -4.67 -8.87
N GLU A 113 36.19 -5.88 -8.48
CA GLU A 113 36.68 -6.54 -7.25
C GLU A 113 38.20 -6.75 -7.25
N GLU A 114 38.80 -7.04 -8.40
CA GLU A 114 40.24 -7.25 -8.55
C GLU A 114 41.05 -5.95 -8.56
N HIS A 115 40.49 -4.86 -9.12
CA HIS A 115 41.22 -3.62 -9.39
C HIS A 115 40.88 -2.48 -8.42
N HIS A 116 39.75 -2.55 -7.72
CA HIS A 116 39.29 -1.53 -6.80
C HIS A 116 40.17 -1.45 -5.55
N LYS A 117 40.58 -0.23 -5.19
CA LYS A 117 41.35 0.03 -3.97
C LYS A 117 40.43 0.59 -2.88
N PRO A 118 40.43 0.00 -1.67
CA PRO A 118 39.60 0.50 -0.57
C PRO A 118 39.87 2.00 -0.31
N GLY A 119 38.82 2.82 -0.39
CA GLY A 119 38.88 4.27 -0.14
C GLY A 119 38.99 5.15 -1.38
N THR A 120 39.10 4.58 -2.59
CA THR A 120 38.88 5.31 -3.84
C THR A 120 37.42 5.17 -4.30
N PRO A 121 36.86 6.15 -5.03
CA PRO A 121 35.54 5.97 -5.65
C PRO A 121 35.57 4.78 -6.62
N TYR A 122 34.42 4.13 -6.80
CA TYR A 122 34.28 3.08 -7.80
C TYR A 122 34.38 3.63 -9.23
N SER A 123 34.65 2.77 -10.22
CA SER A 123 34.81 3.19 -11.63
C SER A 123 33.64 4.01 -12.16
N TRP A 124 32.40 3.67 -11.78
CA TRP A 124 31.18 4.39 -12.18
C TRP A 124 30.95 5.70 -11.41
N GLU A 125 31.62 5.91 -10.27
CA GLU A 125 31.55 7.15 -9.48
C GLU A 125 32.63 8.16 -9.89
N ALA A 126 33.74 7.67 -10.46
CA ALA A 126 34.89 8.48 -10.87
C ALA A 126 34.69 9.20 -12.22
N VAL A 127 33.54 9.01 -12.89
CA VAL A 127 33.26 9.57 -14.21
C VAL A 127 32.99 11.08 -14.12
N ASN A 128 33.50 11.84 -15.08
CA ASN A 128 33.21 13.27 -15.20
C ASN A 128 31.71 13.49 -15.42
N GLN A 129 31.10 14.29 -14.55
CA GLN A 129 29.65 14.51 -14.59
C GLN A 129 29.17 15.27 -15.83
N ALA A 130 30.05 16.00 -16.51
CA ALA A 130 29.74 16.66 -17.78
C ALA A 130 29.61 15.69 -18.97
N THR A 131 30.23 14.51 -18.87
CA THR A 131 30.27 13.51 -19.95
C THR A 131 29.49 12.23 -19.62
N SER A 132 29.07 12.05 -18.36
CA SER A 132 28.33 10.87 -17.91
C SER A 132 26.91 10.83 -18.48
N THR A 133 26.49 9.67 -18.96
CA THR A 133 25.10 9.42 -19.40
C THR A 133 24.14 9.40 -18.21
N PHE A 134 24.61 8.92 -17.06
CA PHE A 134 23.81 8.74 -15.85
C PHE A 134 24.03 9.88 -14.85
N THR A 135 22.99 10.20 -14.08
CA THR A 135 23.09 11.16 -12.98
C THR A 135 23.84 10.54 -11.79
N ALA A 136 24.59 11.35 -11.02
CA ALA A 136 25.49 10.84 -9.98
C ALA A 136 24.77 10.16 -8.79
N ASP A 137 23.46 10.32 -8.68
CA ASP A 137 22.62 9.64 -7.69
C ASP A 137 22.24 8.21 -8.10
N ILE A 138 22.47 7.81 -9.35
CA ILE A 138 22.17 6.46 -9.85
C ILE A 138 23.34 5.53 -9.53
N THR A 139 23.13 4.67 -8.53
CA THR A 139 24.04 3.55 -8.25
C THR A 139 23.67 2.31 -9.09
N PRO A 140 24.59 1.34 -9.27
CA PRO A 140 24.28 0.09 -9.95
C PRO A 140 23.02 -0.62 -9.41
N LEU A 141 22.84 -0.62 -8.09
CA LEU A 141 21.68 -1.21 -7.44
C LEU A 141 20.38 -0.45 -7.74
N ILE A 142 20.42 0.90 -7.77
CA ILE A 142 19.28 1.73 -8.14
C ILE A 142 18.87 1.46 -9.59
N LEU A 143 19.83 1.44 -10.50
CA LEU A 143 19.55 1.22 -11.92
C LEU A 143 19.00 -0.19 -12.18
N ALA A 144 19.59 -1.21 -11.55
CA ALA A 144 19.10 -2.58 -11.64
C ALA A 144 17.67 -2.71 -11.09
N ALA A 145 17.36 -1.99 -9.99
CA ALA A 145 16.01 -1.95 -9.45
C ALA A 145 15.02 -1.22 -10.37
N HIS A 146 15.44 -0.17 -11.07
CA HIS A 146 14.61 0.52 -12.07
C HIS A 146 14.27 -0.38 -13.25
N LYS A 147 15.19 -1.26 -13.67
CA LYS A 147 14.96 -2.29 -14.69
C LYS A 147 14.17 -3.49 -14.16
N ASN A 148 14.08 -3.64 -12.84
CA ASN A 148 13.37 -4.74 -12.16
C ASN A 148 13.91 -6.13 -12.54
N ASN A 149 15.18 -6.22 -12.92
CA ASN A 149 15.85 -7.46 -13.30
C ASN A 149 16.31 -8.23 -12.04
N TYR A 150 15.72 -9.40 -11.81
CA TYR A 150 15.96 -10.22 -10.62
C TYR A 150 17.40 -10.73 -10.52
N GLU A 151 17.99 -11.16 -11.63
CA GLU A 151 19.32 -11.80 -11.65
C GLU A 151 20.43 -10.80 -11.33
N ILE A 152 20.39 -9.63 -11.97
CA ILE A 152 21.34 -8.54 -11.70
C ILE A 152 21.21 -8.04 -10.26
N LEU A 153 19.98 -7.85 -9.78
CA LEU A 153 19.74 -7.46 -8.39
C LEU A 153 20.30 -8.50 -7.42
N LYS A 154 20.13 -9.78 -7.70
CA LYS A 154 20.66 -10.86 -6.88
C LYS A 154 22.20 -10.84 -6.85
N LEU A 155 22.85 -10.69 -8.00
CA LEU A 155 24.31 -10.57 -8.11
C LEU A 155 24.86 -9.40 -7.28
N LEU A 156 24.19 -8.24 -7.32
CA LEU A 156 24.60 -7.05 -6.57
C LEU A 156 24.36 -7.21 -5.07
N LEU A 157 23.21 -7.76 -4.65
CA LEU A 157 22.88 -7.97 -3.25
C LEU A 157 23.78 -9.03 -2.59
N ASP A 158 24.13 -10.09 -3.31
CA ASP A 158 25.05 -11.13 -2.81
C ASP A 158 26.47 -10.60 -2.59
N ARG A 159 26.84 -9.54 -3.33
CA ARG A 159 28.09 -8.77 -3.16
C ARG A 159 28.00 -7.65 -2.11
N GLY A 160 26.88 -7.56 -1.39
CA GLY A 160 26.70 -6.62 -0.29
C GLY A 160 26.34 -5.20 -0.70
N ALA A 161 25.84 -4.97 -1.92
CA ALA A 161 25.33 -3.66 -2.31
C ALA A 161 24.16 -3.24 -1.40
N THR A 162 24.16 -1.98 -0.94
CA THR A 162 23.11 -1.44 -0.06
C THR A 162 22.47 -0.21 -0.66
N LEU A 163 21.15 -0.07 -0.46
CA LEU A 163 20.42 1.13 -0.81
C LEU A 163 20.21 1.99 0.44
N PRO A 164 20.63 3.28 0.45
CA PRO A 164 20.33 4.17 1.56
C PRO A 164 18.83 4.45 1.62
N VAL A 165 18.27 4.45 2.83
CA VAL A 165 16.86 4.80 3.05
C VAL A 165 16.72 6.33 2.88
N PRO A 166 15.82 6.81 2.00
CA PRO A 166 15.59 8.23 1.84
C PRO A 166 15.13 8.89 3.14
N HIS A 167 15.61 10.10 3.40
CA HIS A 167 15.10 10.92 4.50
C HIS A 167 13.71 11.48 4.16
N ASP A 168 12.93 11.82 5.19
CA ASP A 168 11.65 12.49 5.01
C ASP A 168 11.84 13.84 4.30
N VAL A 169 10.84 14.28 3.53
CA VAL A 169 10.89 15.53 2.72
C VAL A 169 11.14 16.77 3.60
N ARG A 170 10.75 16.71 4.87
CA ARG A 170 10.94 17.79 5.86
C ARG A 170 12.15 17.56 6.78
N CYS A 171 13.08 16.70 6.40
CA CYS A 171 14.28 16.48 7.19
C CYS A 171 15.14 17.75 7.24
N GLY A 172 15.52 18.15 8.45
CA GLY A 172 16.37 19.32 8.71
C GLY A 172 17.81 18.95 9.08
N CYS A 173 18.33 17.79 8.65
CA CYS A 173 19.72 17.45 8.89
C CYS A 173 20.66 18.25 7.95
N ASP A 174 21.90 18.45 8.38
CA ASP A 174 22.88 19.24 7.63
C ASP A 174 23.07 18.73 6.19
N GLU A 175 23.05 17.40 5.98
CA GLU A 175 23.20 16.79 4.66
C GLU A 175 22.04 17.14 3.70
N CYS A 176 20.79 17.08 4.18
CA CYS A 176 19.62 17.43 3.37
C CYS A 176 19.56 18.93 3.08
N VAL A 177 19.92 19.77 4.06
CA VAL A 177 19.94 21.23 3.89
C VAL A 177 21.01 21.62 2.88
N ILE A 178 22.24 21.13 3.04
CA ILE A 178 23.36 21.44 2.12
C ILE A 178 23.05 20.94 0.70
N SER A 179 22.53 19.71 0.55
CA SER A 179 22.21 19.18 -0.78
C SER A 179 21.09 19.95 -1.46
N SER A 180 20.04 20.33 -0.71
CA SER A 180 18.94 21.14 -1.23
C SER A 180 19.34 22.57 -1.56
N GLU A 181 20.26 23.19 -0.79
CA GLU A 181 20.77 24.54 -1.08
C GLU A 181 21.69 24.57 -2.31
N LYS A 182 22.47 23.51 -2.51
CA LYS A 182 23.31 23.36 -3.72
C LYS A 182 22.46 23.15 -4.97
N ASP A 183 21.54 22.18 -4.94
CA ASP A 183 20.66 21.89 -6.05
C ASP A 183 19.39 21.14 -5.57
N SER A 184 18.29 21.87 -5.50
CA SER A 184 16.99 21.35 -5.08
C SER A 184 16.38 20.34 -6.06
N LEU A 185 16.67 20.47 -7.37
CA LEU A 185 16.17 19.56 -8.39
C LEU A 185 16.90 18.22 -8.30
N ARG A 186 18.23 18.23 -8.17
CA ARG A 186 19.00 16.99 -7.95
C ARG A 186 18.62 16.31 -6.63
N HIS A 187 18.43 17.08 -5.57
CA HIS A 187 18.00 16.54 -4.28
C HIS A 187 16.63 15.83 -4.38
N SER A 188 15.65 16.44 -5.04
CA SER A 188 14.33 15.82 -5.24
C SER A 188 14.38 14.62 -6.20
N GLN A 189 15.14 14.72 -7.30
CA GLN A 189 15.30 13.64 -8.26
C GLN A 189 15.98 12.41 -7.64
N SER A 190 17.01 12.61 -6.80
CA SER A 190 17.69 11.53 -6.07
C SER A 190 16.72 10.77 -5.15
N ARG A 191 15.86 11.49 -4.42
CA ARG A 191 14.82 10.88 -3.59
C ARG A 191 13.84 10.06 -4.44
N ILE A 192 13.37 10.57 -5.58
CA ILE A 192 12.47 9.84 -6.47
C ILE A 192 13.14 8.58 -7.01
N ASN A 193 14.39 8.67 -7.44
CA ASN A 193 15.16 7.53 -7.95
C ASN A 193 15.33 6.44 -6.87
N ALA A 194 15.57 6.84 -5.63
CA ALA A 194 15.65 5.91 -4.50
C ALA A 194 14.30 5.24 -4.19
N TYR A 195 13.18 5.99 -4.15
CA TYR A 195 11.86 5.40 -3.98
C TYR A 195 11.45 4.50 -5.15
N LYS A 196 11.84 4.85 -6.37
CA LYS A 196 11.61 4.04 -7.56
C LYS A 196 12.32 2.71 -7.45
N ALA A 197 13.56 2.70 -6.98
CA ALA A 197 14.30 1.49 -6.66
C ALA A 197 13.61 0.68 -5.54
N LEU A 198 13.25 1.31 -4.42
CA LEU A 198 12.56 0.64 -3.29
C LEU A 198 11.22 0.03 -3.68
N SER A 199 10.49 0.64 -4.61
CA SER A 199 9.20 0.16 -5.11
C SER A 199 9.29 -0.99 -6.13
N SER A 200 10.50 -1.41 -6.48
CA SER A 200 10.75 -2.49 -7.43
C SER A 200 10.37 -3.84 -6.84
N SER A 201 9.52 -4.59 -7.55
CA SER A 201 9.00 -5.89 -7.14
C SER A 201 10.13 -6.90 -6.86
N SER A 202 11.11 -6.98 -7.75
CA SER A 202 12.26 -7.88 -7.63
C SER A 202 13.12 -7.52 -6.43
N LEU A 203 13.34 -6.23 -6.15
CA LEU A 203 14.10 -5.79 -4.98
C LEU A 203 13.37 -6.12 -3.68
N ILE A 204 12.06 -5.87 -3.61
CA ILE A 204 11.25 -6.21 -2.43
C ILE A 204 11.27 -7.72 -2.18
N ALA A 205 11.14 -8.53 -3.24
CA ALA A 205 11.17 -9.99 -3.14
C ALA A 205 12.50 -10.55 -2.63
N LEU A 206 13.63 -9.92 -2.99
CA LEU A 206 14.97 -10.34 -2.57
C LEU A 206 15.39 -9.84 -1.20
N SER A 207 14.99 -8.62 -0.83
CA SER A 207 15.49 -7.94 0.37
C SER A 207 14.56 -8.01 1.58
N SER A 208 13.24 -8.15 1.38
CA SER A 208 12.28 -8.14 2.47
C SER A 208 12.00 -9.52 3.05
N ARG A 209 11.87 -9.59 4.38
CA ARG A 209 11.38 -10.78 5.09
C ARG A 209 9.87 -10.97 4.99
N ASP A 210 9.12 -9.87 4.96
CA ASP A 210 7.67 -9.84 4.78
C ASP A 210 7.35 -8.89 3.62
N PRO A 211 7.39 -9.39 2.37
CA PRO A 211 7.15 -8.58 1.19
C PRO A 211 5.79 -7.88 1.21
N ILE A 212 4.76 -8.51 1.77
CA ILE A 212 3.40 -7.94 1.80
C ILE A 212 3.35 -6.74 2.75
N LEU A 213 3.96 -6.85 3.95
CA LEU A 213 4.02 -5.73 4.88
C LEU A 213 4.78 -4.55 4.29
N THR A 214 5.99 -4.81 3.78
CA THR A 214 6.85 -3.78 3.18
C THR A 214 6.10 -3.06 2.06
N THR A 215 5.38 -3.81 1.22
CA THR A 215 4.58 -3.23 0.14
C THR A 215 3.46 -2.32 0.66
N PHE A 216 2.77 -2.70 1.74
CA PHE A 216 1.69 -1.88 2.33
C PHE A 216 2.23 -0.59 2.95
N GLU A 217 3.34 -0.69 3.68
CA GLU A 217 4.01 0.46 4.30
C GLU A 217 4.55 1.43 3.23
N LEU A 218 5.22 0.90 2.21
CA LEU A 218 5.76 1.70 1.11
C LEU A 218 4.64 2.36 0.29
N SER A 219 3.56 1.65 -0.03
CA SER A 219 2.37 2.22 -0.70
C SER A 219 1.79 3.40 0.09
N TRP A 220 1.73 3.28 1.42
CA TRP A 220 1.24 4.33 2.29
C TRP A 220 2.18 5.53 2.35
N GLU A 221 3.47 5.28 2.42
CA GLU A 221 4.49 6.32 2.40
C GLU A 221 4.47 7.10 1.08
N LEU A 222 4.44 6.40 -0.05
CA LEU A 222 4.32 7.00 -1.39
C LEU A 222 3.03 7.83 -1.54
N ARG A 223 1.93 7.38 -0.92
CA ARG A 223 0.68 8.16 -0.87
C ARG A 223 0.84 9.45 -0.06
N ARG A 224 1.59 9.43 1.04
CA ARG A 224 1.89 10.63 1.84
C ARG A 224 2.76 11.58 1.03
N LEU A 225 3.82 11.07 0.41
CA LEU A 225 4.76 11.85 -0.41
C LEU A 225 4.08 12.52 -1.61
N SER A 226 3.17 11.83 -2.30
CA SER A 226 2.44 12.40 -3.44
C SER A 226 1.52 13.59 -3.10
N ARG A 227 1.23 13.78 -1.81
CA ARG A 227 0.49 14.96 -1.30
C ARG A 227 1.42 16.08 -0.83
N MET A 228 2.65 15.73 -0.47
CA MET A 228 3.66 16.65 0.05
C MET A 228 4.43 17.31 -1.08
N GLU A 229 4.84 16.51 -2.08
CA GLU A 229 5.53 16.95 -3.29
C GLU A 229 4.57 16.86 -4.47
N THR A 230 3.94 17.99 -4.79
CA THR A 230 2.86 18.04 -5.79
C THR A 230 3.37 17.92 -7.22
N GLU A 231 4.61 18.34 -7.45
CA GLU A 231 5.33 18.38 -8.71
C GLU A 231 5.53 16.96 -9.27
N PHE A 232 5.87 16.01 -8.40
CA PHE A 232 6.15 14.62 -8.76
C PHE A 232 5.03 13.66 -8.34
N ARG A 233 3.82 14.21 -8.10
CA ARG A 233 2.66 13.43 -7.63
C ARG A 233 2.33 12.25 -8.55
N MET A 234 2.50 12.39 -9.86
CA MET A 234 2.23 11.31 -10.81
C MET A 234 3.20 10.14 -10.65
N GLU A 235 4.50 10.41 -10.55
CA GLU A 235 5.54 9.41 -10.32
C GLU A 235 5.30 8.63 -9.02
N TYR A 236 5.03 9.33 -7.91
CA TYR A 236 4.71 8.68 -6.64
C TYR A 236 3.47 7.79 -6.72
N ASN A 237 2.44 8.19 -7.46
CA ASN A 237 1.24 7.35 -7.63
C ASN A 237 1.50 6.15 -8.54
N ASN A 238 2.39 6.27 -9.54
CA ASN A 238 2.80 5.14 -10.37
C ASN A 238 3.60 4.12 -9.56
N MET A 239 4.62 4.55 -8.80
CA MET A 239 5.39 3.68 -7.89
C MET A 239 4.49 3.00 -6.86
N ARG A 240 3.52 3.75 -6.32
CA ARG A 240 2.53 3.20 -5.40
C ARG A 240 1.72 2.10 -6.08
N LYS A 241 1.21 2.34 -7.29
CA LYS A 241 0.43 1.36 -8.03
C LYS A 241 1.24 0.08 -8.27
N ASN A 242 2.52 0.18 -8.64
CA ASN A 242 3.41 -0.97 -8.82
C ASN A 242 3.52 -1.80 -7.53
N CYS A 243 3.67 -1.14 -6.37
CA CYS A 243 3.64 -1.82 -5.07
C CYS A 243 2.31 -2.58 -4.88
N GLN A 244 1.16 -1.92 -5.09
CA GLN A 244 -0.15 -2.57 -4.90
C GLN A 244 -0.29 -3.80 -5.82
N GLU A 245 0.12 -3.68 -7.08
CA GLU A 245 0.11 -4.76 -8.08
C GLU A 245 1.02 -5.93 -7.69
N PHE A 246 2.19 -5.66 -7.11
CA PHE A 246 3.07 -6.71 -6.60
C PHE A 246 2.41 -7.52 -5.49
N SER A 247 1.84 -6.86 -4.47
CA SER A 247 1.15 -7.57 -3.37
C SER A 247 -0.05 -8.38 -3.86
N THR A 248 -0.77 -7.91 -4.88
CA THR A 248 -1.88 -8.66 -5.47
C THR A 248 -1.41 -9.83 -6.30
N SER A 249 -0.31 -9.68 -7.04
CA SER A 249 0.26 -10.77 -7.84
C SER A 249 0.76 -11.92 -6.96
N LEU A 250 1.24 -11.62 -5.74
CA LEU A 250 1.57 -12.67 -4.76
C LEU A 250 0.33 -13.49 -4.35
N LEU A 251 -0.87 -12.90 -4.36
CA LEU A 251 -2.12 -13.65 -4.10
C LEU A 251 -2.47 -14.61 -5.24
N ASP A 252 -2.18 -14.25 -6.49
CA ASP A 252 -2.42 -15.11 -7.65
C ASP A 252 -1.61 -16.41 -7.57
N HIS A 253 -0.48 -16.39 -6.87
CA HIS A 253 0.37 -17.57 -6.67
C HIS A 253 -0.08 -18.48 -5.53
N THR A 254 -1.08 -18.09 -4.73
CA THR A 254 -1.65 -18.98 -3.69
C THR A 254 -2.42 -20.13 -4.34
N ARG A 255 -2.04 -21.38 -4.03
CA ARG A 255 -2.64 -22.58 -4.66
C ARG A 255 -3.70 -23.24 -3.80
N THR A 256 -3.61 -23.06 -2.48
CA THR A 256 -4.52 -23.69 -1.52
C THR A 256 -5.20 -22.66 -0.64
N SER A 257 -6.41 -22.97 -0.17
CA SER A 257 -7.09 -22.14 0.83
C SER A 257 -6.28 -22.05 2.13
N HIS A 258 -5.50 -23.08 2.44
CA HIS A 258 -4.63 -23.11 3.60
C HIS A 258 -3.49 -22.08 3.52
N GLU A 259 -2.78 -22.01 2.39
CA GLU A 259 -1.77 -20.96 2.15
C GLU A 259 -2.37 -19.56 2.27
N LEU A 260 -3.54 -19.36 1.68
CA LEU A 260 -4.26 -18.10 1.74
C LEU A 260 -4.67 -17.73 3.17
N GLU A 261 -5.19 -18.68 3.94
CA GLU A 261 -5.57 -18.47 5.33
C GLU A 261 -4.36 -18.14 6.20
N ILE A 262 -3.24 -18.85 6.07
CA ILE A 262 -1.99 -18.52 6.80
C ILE A 262 -1.61 -17.07 6.52
N MET A 263 -1.51 -16.71 5.25
CA MET A 263 -1.05 -15.38 4.85
C MET A 263 -2.03 -14.27 5.28
N LEU A 264 -3.35 -14.50 5.26
CA LEU A 264 -4.34 -13.51 5.69
C LEU A 264 -4.48 -13.38 7.22
N ASN A 265 -4.16 -14.42 7.98
CA ASN A 265 -4.16 -14.38 9.45
C ASN A 265 -2.79 -13.99 10.03
N PHE A 266 -1.73 -14.00 9.23
CA PHE A 266 -0.37 -13.77 9.70
C PHE A 266 -0.22 -12.41 10.40
N ASN A 267 0.23 -12.46 11.64
CA ASN A 267 0.54 -11.31 12.48
C ASN A 267 2.06 -11.29 12.74
N GLY A 268 2.77 -10.32 12.17
CA GLY A 268 4.23 -10.20 12.28
C GLY A 268 4.74 -9.70 13.64
N ALA A 269 3.87 -9.54 14.64
CA ALA A 269 4.25 -9.07 15.96
C ALA A 269 5.04 -10.15 16.74
N LEU A 270 6.27 -9.80 17.17
CA LEU A 270 7.11 -10.64 18.03
C LEU A 270 6.35 -11.06 19.30
N GLY A 271 6.17 -12.37 19.49
CA GLY A 271 5.58 -12.95 20.69
C GLY A 271 4.12 -13.39 20.57
N ASN A 272 3.45 -13.17 19.42
CA ASN A 272 2.15 -13.76 19.16
C ASN A 272 2.30 -15.17 18.55
N GLU A 273 1.44 -16.08 19.00
CA GLU A 273 1.33 -17.42 18.41
C GLU A 273 0.82 -17.30 16.97
N ASN A 274 1.44 -18.05 16.06
CA ASN A 274 0.98 -18.13 14.69
C ASN A 274 -0.39 -18.81 14.66
N TRP A 275 -1.29 -18.30 13.81
CA TRP A 275 -2.60 -18.92 13.62
C TRP A 275 -2.46 -20.36 13.12
N GLU A 276 -3.20 -21.28 13.75
CA GLU A 276 -3.24 -22.69 13.34
C GLU A 276 -4.58 -23.09 12.70
N PRO A 277 -4.57 -24.05 11.75
CA PRO A 277 -5.80 -24.56 11.14
C PRO A 277 -6.80 -25.07 12.18
N GLY A 278 -8.01 -24.50 12.15
CA GLY A 278 -9.09 -24.82 13.07
C GLY A 278 -9.29 -23.79 14.17
N GLU A 279 -8.35 -22.87 14.35
CA GLU A 279 -8.55 -21.69 15.19
C GLU A 279 -9.47 -20.67 14.53
N ARG A 280 -9.98 -19.75 15.34
CA ARG A 280 -10.82 -18.65 14.85
C ARG A 280 -9.97 -17.74 13.95
N GLN A 281 -10.39 -17.61 12.70
CA GLN A 281 -9.84 -16.66 11.72
C GLN A 281 -9.84 -15.23 12.29
N THR A 282 -8.66 -14.67 12.51
CA THR A 282 -8.45 -13.31 13.04
C THR A 282 -8.36 -12.28 11.91
N LEU A 283 -7.85 -12.71 10.75
CA LEU A 283 -7.67 -11.94 9.52
C LEU A 283 -6.84 -10.65 9.72
N GLU A 284 -5.82 -10.70 10.58
CA GLU A 284 -5.03 -9.52 10.95
C GLU A 284 -4.35 -8.87 9.74
N ARG A 285 -3.79 -9.66 8.81
CA ARG A 285 -3.18 -9.13 7.58
C ARG A 285 -4.21 -8.43 6.70
N LEU A 286 -5.42 -8.97 6.62
CA LEU A 286 -6.51 -8.36 5.85
C LEU A 286 -6.98 -7.04 6.49
N LYS A 287 -7.10 -6.99 7.82
CA LYS A 287 -7.41 -5.74 8.54
C LYS A 287 -6.33 -4.69 8.28
N LEU A 288 -5.06 -5.12 8.27
CA LEU A 288 -3.93 -4.25 7.94
C LEU A 288 -4.02 -3.72 6.50
N ALA A 289 -4.36 -4.56 5.53
CA ALA A 289 -4.59 -4.15 4.14
C ALA A 289 -5.70 -3.08 4.04
N ILE A 290 -6.80 -3.24 4.79
CA ILE A 290 -7.88 -2.23 4.86
C ILE A 290 -7.37 -0.92 5.45
N LYS A 291 -6.58 -0.97 6.54
CA LYS A 291 -5.98 0.21 7.18
C LYS A 291 -5.08 1.00 6.22
N TYR A 292 -4.25 0.30 5.44
CA TYR A 292 -3.39 0.92 4.42
C TYR A 292 -4.13 1.26 3.11
N LYS A 293 -5.43 0.95 3.01
CA LYS A 293 -6.30 1.24 1.86
C LYS A 293 -5.88 0.49 0.59
N GLU A 294 -5.45 -0.76 0.75
CA GLU A 294 -5.05 -1.69 -0.30
C GLU A 294 -6.26 -2.36 -0.96
N LYS A 295 -6.96 -1.58 -1.79
CA LYS A 295 -8.25 -2.00 -2.37
C LYS A 295 -8.14 -3.21 -3.29
N GLN A 296 -7.12 -3.27 -4.14
CA GLN A 296 -6.94 -4.38 -5.09
C GLN A 296 -6.66 -5.70 -4.37
N PHE A 297 -5.82 -5.66 -3.33
CA PHE A 297 -5.52 -6.82 -2.47
C PHE A 297 -6.79 -7.37 -1.81
N VAL A 298 -7.60 -6.50 -1.21
CA VAL A 298 -8.85 -6.90 -0.55
C VAL A 298 -9.88 -7.41 -1.56
N ALA A 299 -9.98 -6.78 -2.73
CA ALA A 299 -10.93 -7.16 -3.78
C ALA A 299 -10.53 -8.42 -4.58
N HIS A 300 -9.36 -8.98 -4.30
CA HIS A 300 -8.84 -10.14 -5.03
C HIS A 300 -9.81 -11.34 -4.98
N PRO A 301 -10.05 -12.05 -6.09
CA PRO A 301 -11.03 -13.15 -6.15
C PRO A 301 -10.84 -14.22 -5.07
N ASN A 302 -9.59 -14.65 -4.81
CA ASN A 302 -9.30 -15.67 -3.79
C ASN A 302 -9.65 -15.18 -2.37
N VAL A 303 -9.34 -13.91 -2.07
CA VAL A 303 -9.66 -13.28 -0.78
C VAL A 303 -11.17 -13.16 -0.62
N GLN A 304 -11.88 -12.70 -1.66
CA GLN A 304 -13.34 -12.59 -1.66
C GLN A 304 -14.03 -13.95 -1.53
N GLN A 305 -13.47 -15.00 -2.12
CA GLN A 305 -13.98 -16.36 -1.97
C GLN A 305 -13.87 -16.85 -0.52
N LEU A 306 -12.72 -16.63 0.15
CA LEU A 306 -12.53 -16.96 1.55
C LEU A 306 -13.48 -16.15 2.45
N LEU A 307 -13.57 -14.83 2.23
CA LEU A 307 -14.49 -13.98 2.97
C LEU A 307 -15.95 -14.40 2.80
N ALA A 308 -16.35 -14.78 1.59
CA ALA A 308 -17.69 -15.31 1.34
C ALA A 308 -17.92 -16.64 2.09
N ALA A 309 -16.91 -17.51 2.19
CA ALA A 309 -17.01 -18.75 2.97
C ALA A 309 -17.20 -18.47 4.47
N ILE A 310 -16.44 -17.53 5.03
CA ILE A 310 -16.55 -17.08 6.43
C ILE A 310 -17.90 -16.39 6.67
N TRP A 311 -18.34 -15.55 5.74
CA TRP A 311 -19.57 -14.76 5.86
C TRP A 311 -20.82 -15.64 5.93
N TYR A 312 -20.93 -16.62 5.02
CA TYR A 312 -22.07 -17.54 4.93
C TYR A 312 -21.92 -18.81 5.79
N GLU A 313 -20.92 -18.85 6.68
CA GLU A 313 -20.70 -19.98 7.56
C GLU A 313 -21.94 -20.23 8.45
N GLY A 314 -22.42 -21.47 8.49
CA GLY A 314 -23.61 -21.88 9.25
C GLY A 314 -24.92 -21.91 8.45
N LEU A 315 -24.91 -21.50 7.18
CA LEU A 315 -26.07 -21.58 6.28
C LEU A 315 -25.78 -22.48 5.06
N PRO A 316 -25.79 -23.82 5.24
CA PRO A 316 -25.48 -24.74 4.16
C PRO A 316 -26.46 -24.56 2.99
N GLY A 317 -25.91 -24.37 1.80
CA GLY A 317 -26.68 -24.24 0.57
C GLY A 317 -27.39 -22.89 0.36
N PHE A 318 -27.25 -21.90 1.24
CA PHE A 318 -27.87 -20.57 1.04
C PHE A 318 -27.49 -19.94 -0.31
N ARG A 319 -26.20 -20.00 -0.67
CA ARG A 319 -25.68 -19.51 -1.96
C ARG A 319 -26.21 -20.27 -3.18
N ARG A 320 -26.70 -21.50 -3.02
CA ARG A 320 -27.23 -22.33 -4.11
C ARG A 320 -28.73 -22.10 -4.35
N LYS A 321 -29.41 -21.42 -3.42
CA LYS A 321 -30.84 -21.13 -3.56
C LYS A 321 -31.07 -20.01 -4.56
N GLY A 322 -32.17 -20.08 -5.30
CA GLY A 322 -32.64 -18.96 -6.10
C GLY A 322 -33.03 -17.76 -5.24
N MET A 323 -33.17 -16.59 -5.86
CA MET A 323 -33.41 -15.31 -5.19
C MET A 323 -34.61 -15.34 -4.23
N VAL A 324 -35.73 -15.95 -4.65
CA VAL A 324 -36.94 -16.08 -3.81
C VAL A 324 -36.66 -16.92 -2.55
N GLY A 325 -35.93 -18.02 -2.71
CA GLY A 325 -35.57 -18.90 -1.60
C GLY A 325 -34.63 -18.23 -0.60
N GLN A 326 -33.69 -17.42 -1.10
CA GLN A 326 -32.81 -16.61 -0.26
C GLN A 326 -33.61 -15.54 0.51
N LEU A 327 -34.48 -14.81 -0.18
CA LEU A 327 -35.33 -13.79 0.42
C LEU A 327 -36.21 -14.37 1.53
N MET A 328 -36.87 -15.51 1.28
CA MET A 328 -37.71 -16.16 2.29
C MET A 328 -36.91 -16.58 3.53
N GLN A 329 -35.67 -17.04 3.34
CA GLN A 329 -34.79 -17.37 4.48
C GLN A 329 -34.34 -16.14 5.25
N VAL A 330 -33.99 -15.05 4.56
CA VAL A 330 -33.63 -13.78 5.20
C VAL A 330 -34.82 -13.24 5.99
N MET A 331 -36.03 -13.25 5.42
CA MET A 331 -37.25 -12.82 6.11
C MET A 331 -37.55 -13.69 7.34
N LYS A 332 -37.42 -15.02 7.23
CA LYS A 332 -37.59 -15.93 8.37
C LYS A 332 -36.57 -15.65 9.47
N LEU A 333 -35.30 -15.45 9.10
CA LEU A 333 -34.23 -15.16 10.05
C LEU A 333 -34.46 -13.81 10.73
N GLY A 334 -34.84 -12.79 9.95
CA GLY A 334 -35.20 -11.47 10.43
C GLY A 334 -36.38 -11.51 11.39
N ALA A 335 -37.50 -12.16 11.04
CA ALA A 335 -38.64 -12.27 11.94
C ALA A 335 -38.32 -12.96 13.28
N MET A 336 -37.34 -13.86 13.30
CA MET A 336 -36.86 -14.57 14.49
C MET A 336 -35.77 -13.83 15.27
N PHE A 337 -35.37 -12.62 14.86
CA PHE A 337 -34.30 -11.85 15.52
C PHE A 337 -34.48 -11.71 17.05
N PRO A 338 -35.69 -11.41 17.61
CA PRO A 338 -35.79 -11.22 19.07
C PRO A 338 -35.58 -12.54 19.82
N VAL A 339 -36.03 -13.66 19.24
CA VAL A 339 -35.84 -15.00 19.81
C VAL A 339 -34.34 -15.36 19.84
N TYR A 340 -33.61 -15.13 18.74
CA TYR A 340 -32.18 -15.39 18.69
C TYR A 340 -31.39 -14.52 19.67
N SER A 341 -31.73 -13.23 19.79
CA SER A 341 -31.09 -12.32 20.74
C SER A 341 -31.29 -12.73 22.19
N VAL A 342 -32.52 -13.10 22.59
CA VAL A 342 -32.82 -13.58 23.96
C VAL A 342 -32.07 -14.88 24.27
N ILE A 343 -32.07 -15.84 23.34
CA ILE A 343 -31.33 -17.10 23.54
C ILE A 343 -29.82 -16.84 23.65
N TYR A 344 -29.28 -15.92 22.87
CA TYR A 344 -27.88 -15.54 22.96
C TYR A 344 -27.52 -14.92 24.32
N MET A 345 -28.40 -14.09 24.88
CA MET A 345 -28.21 -13.50 26.21
C MET A 345 -28.29 -14.53 27.33
N LEU A 346 -29.20 -15.49 27.26
CA LEU A 346 -29.42 -16.49 28.31
C LEU A 346 -28.48 -17.70 28.23
N ALA A 347 -28.21 -18.19 27.02
CA ALA A 347 -27.47 -19.42 26.77
C ALA A 347 -26.55 -19.30 25.53
N PRO A 348 -25.43 -18.54 25.61
CA PRO A 348 -24.56 -18.23 24.47
C PRO A 348 -23.83 -19.44 23.87
N ASN A 349 -23.74 -20.55 24.60
CA ASN A 349 -23.10 -21.79 24.17
C ASN A 349 -24.07 -22.81 23.55
N SER A 350 -25.37 -22.50 23.53
CA SER A 350 -26.38 -23.31 22.83
C SER A 350 -26.14 -23.32 21.31
N GLN A 351 -26.74 -24.28 20.59
CA GLN A 351 -26.63 -24.33 19.13
C GLN A 351 -27.13 -23.05 18.46
N MET A 352 -28.27 -22.50 18.91
CA MET A 352 -28.82 -21.24 18.41
C MET A 352 -27.98 -20.03 18.84
N GLY A 353 -27.40 -20.04 20.04
CA GLY A 353 -26.46 -19.01 20.49
C GLY A 353 -25.17 -18.98 19.65
N LYS A 354 -24.61 -20.15 19.32
CA LYS A 354 -23.46 -20.28 18.40
C LYS A 354 -23.82 -19.85 16.97
N PHE A 355 -25.04 -20.14 16.52
CA PHE A 355 -25.55 -19.68 15.22
C PHE A 355 -25.65 -18.15 15.15
N MET A 356 -26.11 -17.48 16.22
CA MET A 356 -26.14 -16.02 16.33
C MET A 356 -24.73 -15.39 16.30
N LYS A 357 -23.67 -16.13 16.65
CA LYS A 357 -22.29 -15.62 16.57
C LYS A 357 -21.79 -15.46 15.13
N LYS A 358 -22.44 -16.09 14.13
CA LYS A 358 -22.04 -16.08 12.72
C LYS A 358 -22.26 -14.71 12.06
N PRO A 359 -21.35 -14.24 11.17
CA PRO A 359 -21.38 -12.86 10.67
C PRO A 359 -22.67 -12.47 9.95
N PHE A 360 -23.11 -13.29 8.99
CA PHE A 360 -24.33 -13.00 8.23
C PHE A 360 -25.58 -13.00 9.12
N VAL A 361 -25.64 -13.86 10.13
CA VAL A 361 -26.77 -13.90 11.08
C VAL A 361 -26.81 -12.64 11.92
N LYS A 362 -25.66 -12.18 12.44
CA LYS A 362 -25.56 -10.90 13.15
C LYS A 362 -26.04 -9.74 12.29
N PHE A 363 -25.57 -9.68 11.04
CA PHE A 363 -25.97 -8.64 10.10
C PHE A 363 -27.49 -8.58 9.93
N ILE A 364 -28.13 -9.71 9.61
CA ILE A 364 -29.59 -9.76 9.45
C ILE A 364 -30.32 -9.37 10.73
N CYS A 365 -29.85 -9.79 11.90
CA CYS A 365 -30.49 -9.44 13.16
C CYS A 365 -30.35 -7.95 13.50
N HIS A 366 -29.18 -7.35 13.28
CA HIS A 366 -28.97 -5.90 13.44
C HIS A 366 -29.84 -5.11 12.46
N SER A 367 -29.87 -5.49 11.18
CA SER A 367 -30.72 -4.85 10.18
C SER A 367 -32.21 -4.99 10.50
N SER A 368 -32.64 -6.15 11.00
CA SER A 368 -34.04 -6.40 11.39
C SER A 368 -34.44 -5.61 12.63
N SER A 369 -33.53 -5.48 13.60
CA SER A 369 -33.70 -4.61 14.78
C SER A 369 -33.86 -3.15 14.37
N TYR A 370 -33.04 -2.66 13.43
CA TYR A 370 -33.15 -1.29 12.92
C TYR A 370 -34.44 -1.08 12.11
N ALA A 371 -34.85 -2.05 11.29
CA ALA A 371 -36.14 -2.00 10.60
C ALA A 371 -37.32 -1.97 11.57
N PHE A 372 -37.23 -2.71 12.68
CA PHE A 372 -38.22 -2.66 13.76
C PHE A 372 -38.24 -1.30 14.46
N PHE A 373 -37.09 -0.66 14.67
CA PHE A 373 -37.03 0.72 15.17
C PHE A 373 -37.70 1.73 14.23
N LEU A 374 -37.46 1.63 12.92
CA LEU A 374 -38.14 2.46 11.93
C LEU A 374 -39.65 2.21 11.92
N LEU A 375 -40.08 0.96 12.11
CA LEU A 375 -41.50 0.63 12.29
C LEU A 375 -42.07 1.30 13.53
N LEU A 376 -41.39 1.26 14.68
CA LEU A 376 -41.82 1.94 15.91
C LEU A 376 -41.95 3.45 15.70
N LEU A 377 -41.00 4.08 15.00
CA LEU A 377 -41.09 5.50 14.64
C LEU A 377 -42.30 5.80 13.74
N GLY A 378 -42.57 4.94 12.75
CA GLY A 378 -43.75 5.05 11.89
C GLY A 378 -45.06 4.93 12.68
N LEU A 379 -45.13 3.97 13.60
CA LEU A 379 -46.29 3.76 14.48
C LEU A 379 -46.49 4.93 15.45
N ALA A 380 -45.40 5.48 16.00
CA ALA A 380 -45.43 6.67 16.85
C ALA A 380 -45.93 7.91 16.08
N SER A 381 -45.43 8.12 14.86
CA SER A 381 -45.83 9.22 13.97
C SER A 381 -47.31 9.15 13.60
N GLN A 382 -47.81 7.94 13.28
CA GLN A 382 -49.23 7.72 12.98
C GLN A 382 -50.13 7.68 14.24
N ARG A 383 -49.54 7.82 15.45
CA ARG A 383 -50.27 7.76 16.72
C ARG A 383 -51.16 6.51 16.83
N VAL A 384 -50.66 5.37 16.33
CA VAL A 384 -51.43 4.11 16.23
C VAL A 384 -51.95 3.66 17.59
N GLU A 385 -51.21 3.96 18.66
CA GLU A 385 -51.65 3.73 20.04
C GLU A 385 -53.03 4.34 20.34
N TYR A 386 -53.28 5.58 19.90
CA TYR A 386 -54.59 6.24 20.07
C TYR A 386 -55.68 5.55 19.24
N LEU A 387 -55.35 5.10 18.03
CA LEU A 387 -56.30 4.45 17.11
C LEU A 387 -56.69 3.05 17.60
N ILE A 388 -55.74 2.30 18.16
CA ILE A 388 -56.00 0.99 18.79
C ILE A 388 -56.87 1.17 20.04
N LEU A 389 -56.57 2.17 20.87
CA LEU A 389 -57.34 2.49 22.08
C LEU A 389 -58.77 2.96 21.75
N GLU A 390 -58.98 3.65 20.62
CA GLU A 390 -60.32 4.00 20.14
C GLU A 390 -61.11 2.78 19.63
N LEU A 391 -60.43 1.82 19.00
CA LEU A 391 -61.08 0.66 18.39
C LEU A 391 -61.41 -0.46 19.39
N ILE A 392 -60.55 -0.66 20.39
CA ILE A 392 -60.60 -1.81 21.34
C ILE A 392 -60.90 -1.34 22.78
N GLY A 393 -60.88 -0.04 23.04
CA GLY A 393 -60.94 0.51 24.39
C GLY A 393 -62.30 0.35 25.09
N THR A 394 -62.25 -0.01 26.36
CA THR A 394 -63.40 0.07 27.28
C THR A 394 -63.82 1.53 27.52
N PRO A 395 -65.06 1.83 27.95
CA PRO A 395 -65.55 3.20 28.14
C PRO A 395 -64.67 4.06 29.08
N TRP A 396 -64.06 3.43 30.09
CA TRP A 396 -63.12 4.08 31.01
C TRP A 396 -61.82 4.48 30.29
N LEU A 397 -61.28 3.62 29.44
CA LEU A 397 -60.05 3.87 28.68
C LEU A 397 -60.24 5.01 27.66
N LEU A 398 -61.43 5.09 27.06
CA LEU A 398 -61.84 6.18 26.17
C LEU A 398 -61.93 7.55 26.90
N SER A 399 -62.43 7.59 28.14
CA SER A 399 -62.42 8.83 28.93
C SER A 399 -61.01 9.32 29.26
N LEU A 400 -60.10 8.39 29.57
CA LEU A 400 -58.68 8.68 29.85
C LEU A 400 -57.95 9.17 28.59
N LEU A 401 -58.25 8.56 27.44
CA LEU A 401 -57.73 8.98 26.13
C LEU A 401 -58.16 10.41 25.76
N ASN A 402 -59.42 10.77 26.05
CA ASN A 402 -59.95 12.11 25.79
C ASN A 402 -59.28 13.18 26.69
N GLU A 403 -58.94 12.85 27.93
CA GLU A 403 -58.14 13.74 28.78
C GLU A 403 -56.71 13.90 28.27
N TRP A 404 -56.08 12.84 27.76
CA TRP A 404 -54.74 12.90 27.17
C TRP A 404 -54.71 13.72 25.87
N LYS A 405 -55.74 13.60 25.02
CA LYS A 405 -55.92 14.47 23.84
C LYS A 405 -56.12 15.94 24.22
N LYS A 406 -56.76 16.20 25.36
CA LYS A 406 -56.97 17.58 25.85
C LYS A 406 -55.67 18.20 26.41
N HIS A 407 -54.73 17.39 26.87
CA HIS A 407 -53.42 17.79 27.40
C HIS A 407 -52.25 17.33 26.52
N GLU A 408 -52.35 17.46 25.19
CA GLU A 408 -51.28 17.04 24.27
C GLU A 408 -49.92 17.72 24.55
N ARG A 409 -49.94 18.94 25.08
CA ARG A 409 -48.73 19.63 25.57
C ARG A 409 -48.36 19.08 26.95
N GLY A 410 -47.20 18.44 27.05
CA GLY A 410 -46.69 17.89 28.31
C GLY A 410 -47.30 16.53 28.71
N ALA A 411 -47.91 15.79 27.79
CA ALA A 411 -48.36 14.41 28.05
C ALA A 411 -47.16 13.47 28.28
N MET A 412 -47.35 12.50 29.19
CA MET A 412 -46.40 11.40 29.41
C MET A 412 -46.11 10.64 28.10
N PRO A 413 -44.88 10.11 27.93
CA PRO A 413 -44.54 9.35 26.74
C PRO A 413 -45.43 8.12 26.63
N GLY A 414 -45.99 7.89 25.44
CA GLY A 414 -46.79 6.69 25.15
C GLY A 414 -45.97 5.40 25.27
N PHE A 415 -46.63 4.24 25.23
CA PHE A 415 -45.91 2.96 25.29
C PHE A 415 -44.94 2.80 24.11
N ILE A 416 -45.34 3.22 22.92
CA ILE A 416 -44.49 3.16 21.71
C ILE A 416 -43.30 4.12 21.85
N GLU A 417 -43.52 5.33 22.35
CA GLU A 417 -42.46 6.32 22.57
C GLU A 417 -41.45 5.83 23.62
N CYS A 418 -41.89 5.15 24.68
CA CYS A 418 -40.99 4.52 25.65
C CYS A 418 -40.06 3.49 25.00
N PHE A 419 -40.57 2.64 24.09
CA PHE A 419 -39.73 1.71 23.33
C PHE A 419 -38.75 2.42 22.39
N VAL A 420 -39.17 3.51 21.75
CA VAL A 420 -38.30 4.36 20.92
C VAL A 420 -37.17 4.95 21.77
N ILE A 421 -37.47 5.50 22.95
CA ILE A 421 -36.48 6.06 23.88
C ILE A 421 -35.48 4.98 24.31
N LEU A 422 -35.95 3.79 24.69
CA LEU A 422 -35.08 2.68 25.05
C LEU A 422 -34.15 2.28 23.90
N TYR A 423 -34.68 2.25 22.67
CA TYR A 423 -33.87 1.97 21.49
C TYR A 423 -32.81 3.06 21.23
N VAL A 424 -33.17 4.33 21.38
CA VAL A 424 -32.24 5.46 21.26
C VAL A 424 -31.10 5.34 22.28
N ILE A 425 -31.39 4.98 23.54
CA ILE A 425 -30.35 4.75 24.56
C ILE A 425 -29.38 3.64 24.10
N SER A 426 -29.89 2.59 23.47
CA SER A 426 -29.06 1.52 22.92
C SER A 426 -28.17 1.97 21.76
N LEU A 427 -28.66 2.87 20.89
CA LEU A 427 -27.87 3.46 19.79
C LEU A 427 -26.74 4.32 20.34
N ILE A 428 -27.03 5.18 21.32
CA ILE A 428 -26.03 6.04 21.98
C ILE A 428 -24.94 5.18 22.64
N TYR A 429 -25.34 4.13 23.37
CA TYR A 429 -24.37 3.20 23.97
C TYR A 429 -23.51 2.49 22.93
N GLY A 430 -24.10 2.10 21.79
CA GLY A 430 -23.38 1.53 20.65
C GLY A 430 -22.31 2.47 20.10
N GLU A 431 -22.67 3.72 19.84
CA GLU A 431 -21.74 4.75 19.36
C GLU A 431 -20.63 5.05 20.36
N MET A 432 -20.96 5.17 21.65
CA MET A 432 -19.97 5.38 22.71
C MET A 432 -18.94 4.24 22.74
N LYS A 433 -19.39 2.99 22.56
CA LYS A 433 -18.50 1.83 22.50
C LYS A 433 -17.63 1.85 21.24
N ALA A 434 -18.20 2.16 20.09
CA ALA A 434 -17.45 2.26 18.82
C ALA A 434 -16.35 3.33 18.91
N LEU A 435 -16.67 4.50 19.48
CA LEU A 435 -15.71 5.57 19.71
C LEU A 435 -14.59 5.16 20.68
N TRP A 436 -14.91 4.41 21.73
CA TRP A 436 -13.93 3.92 22.70
C TRP A 436 -12.96 2.90 22.07
N GLU A 437 -13.46 1.97 21.26
CA GLU A 437 -12.65 0.92 20.64
C GLU A 437 -11.81 1.44 19.46
N GLY A 438 -12.36 2.33 18.62
CA GLY A 438 -11.70 2.84 17.41
C GLY A 438 -10.87 4.12 17.61
N GLY A 439 -11.18 4.92 18.63
CA GLY A 439 -10.58 6.24 18.84
C GLY A 439 -11.17 7.33 17.94
N LEU A 440 -10.97 8.59 18.36
CA LEU A 440 -11.63 9.76 17.76
C LEU A 440 -11.27 9.99 16.28
N VAL A 441 -9.99 9.79 15.92
CA VAL A 441 -9.47 10.13 14.58
C VAL A 441 -10.00 9.16 13.54
N ASP A 442 -10.02 7.86 13.82
CA ASP A 442 -10.55 6.86 12.90
C ASP A 442 -12.07 6.94 12.82
N TYR A 443 -12.75 7.24 13.94
CA TYR A 443 -14.18 7.48 13.96
C TYR A 443 -14.59 8.65 13.05
N ALA A 444 -13.88 9.79 13.13
CA ALA A 444 -14.18 10.99 12.34
C ALA A 444 -13.81 10.88 10.85
N GLN A 445 -13.02 9.87 10.45
CA GLN A 445 -12.71 9.64 9.04
C GLN A 445 -13.88 9.00 8.28
N ASP A 446 -14.78 8.31 8.96
CA ASP A 446 -16.01 7.78 8.35
C ASP A 446 -17.12 8.82 8.44
N LEU A 447 -17.63 9.25 7.28
CA LEU A 447 -18.71 10.22 7.20
C LEU A 447 -20.03 9.66 7.76
N TRP A 448 -20.24 8.35 7.72
CA TRP A 448 -21.44 7.73 8.30
C TRP A 448 -21.49 7.85 9.81
N ASN A 449 -20.35 7.66 10.49
CA ASN A 449 -20.23 7.87 11.93
C ASN A 449 -20.61 9.31 12.33
N ILE A 450 -20.25 10.31 11.53
CA ILE A 450 -20.64 11.70 11.78
C ILE A 450 -22.16 11.88 11.66
N VAL A 451 -22.78 11.26 10.65
CA VAL A 451 -24.24 11.28 10.48
C VAL A 451 -24.94 10.62 11.67
N ASP A 452 -24.45 9.48 12.12
CA ASP A 452 -25.00 8.73 13.26
C ASP A 452 -24.85 9.52 14.57
N PHE A 453 -23.70 10.17 14.78
CA PHE A 453 -23.49 11.08 15.91
C PHE A 453 -24.50 12.25 15.90
N ILE A 454 -24.67 12.92 14.76
CA ILE A 454 -25.62 14.03 14.62
C ILE A 454 -27.06 13.55 14.87
N SER A 455 -27.43 12.38 14.34
CA SER A 455 -28.75 11.77 14.55
C SER A 455 -29.00 11.51 16.04
N ASN A 456 -28.02 10.95 16.75
CA ASN A 456 -28.10 10.72 18.19
C ASN A 456 -28.21 12.02 18.99
N VAL A 457 -27.51 13.08 18.60
CA VAL A 457 -27.65 14.41 19.21
C VAL A 457 -29.09 14.92 19.06
N PHE A 458 -29.69 14.78 17.87
CA PHE A 458 -31.09 15.17 17.67
C PHE A 458 -32.06 14.35 18.52
N TYR A 459 -31.84 13.04 18.68
CA TYR A 459 -32.66 12.23 19.58
C TYR A 459 -32.54 12.67 21.04
N VAL A 460 -31.33 12.96 21.52
CA VAL A 460 -31.12 13.47 22.89
C VAL A 460 -31.78 14.83 23.09
N MET A 461 -31.67 15.73 22.11
CA MET A 461 -32.35 17.02 22.14
C MET A 461 -33.87 16.85 22.19
N TRP A 462 -34.43 15.94 21.38
CA TRP A 462 -35.85 15.64 21.38
C TRP A 462 -36.33 15.10 22.75
N ILE A 463 -35.62 14.14 23.34
CA ILE A 463 -35.93 13.61 24.68
C ILE A 463 -35.87 14.72 25.73
N SER A 464 -34.85 15.56 25.68
CA SER A 464 -34.64 16.66 26.64
C SER A 464 -35.75 17.71 26.56
N LEU A 465 -36.14 18.11 25.34
CA LEU A 465 -37.25 19.04 25.11
C LEU A 465 -38.59 18.43 25.54
N ARG A 466 -38.80 17.13 25.31
CA ARG A 466 -40.00 16.43 25.74
C ARG A 466 -40.11 16.39 27.26
N PHE A 467 -39.01 16.06 27.94
CA PHE A 467 -38.94 16.08 29.40
C PHE A 467 -39.17 17.48 29.97
N SER A 468 -38.55 18.50 29.38
CA SER A 468 -38.74 19.91 29.78
C SER A 468 -40.20 20.38 29.61
N SER A 469 -40.85 19.99 28.50
CA SER A 469 -42.26 20.30 28.26
C SER A 469 -43.17 19.59 29.27
N TRP A 470 -42.90 18.33 29.60
CA TRP A 470 -43.65 17.60 30.62
C TRP A 470 -43.47 18.25 32.01
N TYR A 471 -42.23 18.54 32.40
CA TYR A 471 -41.92 19.18 33.67
C TYR A 471 -42.61 20.54 33.83
N THR A 472 -42.56 21.38 32.79
CA THR A 472 -43.21 22.70 32.81
C THR A 472 -44.72 22.59 32.99
N VAL A 473 -45.38 21.65 32.32
CA VAL A 473 -46.85 21.51 32.38
C VAL A 473 -47.33 20.85 33.68
N GLN A 474 -46.53 19.98 34.30
CA GLN A 474 -46.94 19.27 35.52
C GLN A 474 -46.52 19.96 36.81
N VAL A 475 -45.42 20.73 36.77
CA VAL A 475 -44.80 21.31 37.99
C VAL A 475 -44.93 22.83 38.02
N ILE A 476 -44.94 23.51 36.87
CA ILE A 476 -44.85 24.98 36.80
C ILE A 476 -46.21 25.63 36.49
N ILE A 477 -47.01 25.02 35.62
CA ILE A 477 -48.36 25.46 35.21
C ILE A 477 -49.39 24.64 35.99
#